data_AF-A0A2S2QZQ0-F1
#
_entry.id   AF-A0A2S2QZQ0-F1
#
_cell.length_a   1.000
_cell.length_b   1.000
_cell.length_c   1.000
_cell.angle_alpha   90.00
_cell.angle_beta   90.00
_cell.angle_gamma   90.00
#
_symmetry.space_group_name_H-M   'P 1'
#
loop_
_entity.id
_entity.type
_entity.pdbx_description
1 polymer ?
#
loop_
_entity_poly.entity_id
_entity_poly.type
_entity_poly.pdbx_seq_one_letter_code
_entity_poly.pdbx_strand_id
1 'polypeptide(L)'
;VMSREIKKNIIEHLERLKLSFKKYFSKPEKENNWISSPFNEEFFQKATSLSIVEKENLIELSCDTTLKSEFKRKQLINFWVDIRNEYERLSDKAIEFLLSFTSTELVERAFFSYIFIKNKYRNKLNAAPDLRLYLASFEPNIKKLCNLK
;
A
#
# COMPACT_ATOMS: atom_id res chain seq x y z
N VAL A 1 7.25 -36.23 -18.72
CA VAL A 1 6.26 -35.47 -19.53
C VAL A 1 5.06 -35.20 -18.64
N MET A 2 4.72 -33.93 -18.39
CA MET A 2 3.57 -33.57 -17.54
C MET A 2 2.28 -34.02 -18.24
N SER A 3 1.37 -34.72 -17.54
CA SER A 3 0.14 -35.22 -18.15
C SER A 3 -0.76 -34.05 -18.59
N ARG A 4 -1.51 -34.23 -19.70
CA ARG A 4 -2.44 -33.20 -20.19
C ARG A 4 -3.49 -32.82 -19.14
N GLU A 5 -3.90 -33.79 -18.32
CA GLU A 5 -4.87 -33.59 -17.25
C GLU A 5 -4.33 -32.67 -16.14
N ILE A 6 -3.08 -32.89 -15.72
CA ILE A 6 -2.42 -32.03 -14.73
C ILE A 6 -2.30 -30.59 -15.26
N LYS A 7 -1.93 -30.43 -16.53
CA LYS A 7 -1.80 -29.12 -17.16
C LYS A 7 -3.14 -28.38 -17.21
N LYS A 8 -4.23 -29.09 -17.52
CA LYS A 8 -5.59 -28.54 -17.51
C LYS A 8 -6.01 -28.10 -16.11
N ASN A 9 -5.78 -28.93 -15.09
CA ASN A 9 -6.12 -28.60 -13.70
C ASN A 9 -5.34 -27.37 -13.19
N ILE A 10 -4.06 -27.23 -13.56
CA ILE A 10 -3.27 -26.05 -13.20
C ILE A 10 -3.85 -24.79 -13.84
N ILE A 11 -4.19 -24.83 -15.14
CA ILE A 11 -4.76 -23.67 -15.84
C ILE A 11 -6.09 -23.27 -15.21
N GLU A 12 -6.98 -24.23 -14.93
CA GLU A 12 -8.27 -23.96 -14.32
C GLU A 12 -8.12 -23.37 -12.91
N HIS A 13 -7.20 -23.91 -12.12
CA HIS A 13 -6.89 -23.37 -10.79
C HIS A 13 -6.36 -21.93 -10.87
N LEU A 14 -5.43 -21.65 -11.78
CA LEU A 14 -4.85 -20.30 -11.95
C LEU A 14 -5.90 -19.28 -12.39
N GLU A 15 -6.84 -19.64 -13.27
CA GLU A 15 -7.93 -18.73 -13.65
C GLU A 15 -8.90 -18.47 -12.48
N ARG A 16 -9.26 -19.49 -11.69
CA ARG A 16 -10.05 -19.30 -10.47
C ARG A 16 -9.32 -18.44 -9.43
N LEU A 17 -8.02 -18.63 -9.29
CA LEU A 17 -7.18 -17.85 -8.40
C LEU A 17 -7.16 -16.38 -8.86
N LYS A 18 -6.90 -16.12 -10.12
CA LYS A 18 -6.95 -14.78 -10.73
C LYS A 18 -8.30 -14.08 -10.54
N LEU A 19 -9.42 -14.81 -10.68
CA LEU A 19 -10.75 -14.28 -10.40
C LEU A 19 -10.93 -13.95 -8.91
N SER A 20 -10.42 -14.80 -8.02
CA SER A 20 -10.46 -14.55 -6.57
C SER A 20 -9.60 -13.35 -6.19
N PHE A 21 -8.43 -13.18 -6.81
CA PHE A 21 -7.58 -12.00 -6.61
C PHE A 21 -8.32 -10.72 -6.96
N LYS A 22 -9.12 -10.67 -8.04
CA LYS A 22 -9.91 -9.47 -8.37
C LYS A 22 -10.94 -9.09 -7.29
N LYS A 23 -11.37 -10.03 -6.45
CA LYS A 23 -12.30 -9.78 -5.34
C LYS A 23 -11.63 -9.05 -4.17
N TYR A 24 -10.34 -9.31 -3.94
CA TYR A 24 -9.57 -8.74 -2.83
C TYR A 24 -8.67 -7.58 -3.26
N PHE A 25 -8.18 -7.65 -4.49
CA PHE A 25 -7.32 -6.68 -5.13
C PHE A 25 -8.06 -6.13 -6.35
N SER A 26 -8.97 -5.21 -6.08
CA SER A 26 -9.62 -4.41 -7.12
C SER A 26 -8.52 -3.83 -8.02
N LYS A 27 -8.69 -3.93 -9.33
CA LYS A 27 -7.74 -3.32 -10.27
C LYS A 27 -7.67 -1.83 -9.92
N PRO A 28 -6.47 -1.23 -9.75
CA PRO A 28 -6.39 0.20 -9.47
C PRO A 28 -7.14 0.92 -10.58
N GLU A 29 -8.24 1.54 -10.22
CA GLU A 29 -9.06 2.25 -11.18
C GLU A 29 -8.23 3.40 -11.73
N LYS A 30 -8.29 3.60 -13.06
CA LYS A 30 -7.61 4.73 -13.72
C LYS A 30 -8.05 6.09 -13.14
N GLU A 31 -9.17 6.09 -12.44
CA GLU A 31 -9.70 7.20 -11.66
C GLU A 31 -8.67 7.78 -10.68
N ASN A 32 -7.82 6.96 -10.06
CA ASN A 32 -6.86 7.40 -9.05
C ASN A 32 -5.47 7.73 -9.60
N ASN A 33 -5.31 7.80 -10.93
CA ASN A 33 -4.02 8.12 -11.55
C ASN A 33 -3.50 9.50 -11.16
N TRP A 34 -4.40 10.44 -10.81
CA TRP A 34 -4.03 11.76 -10.31
C TRP A 34 -3.19 11.68 -9.02
N ILE A 35 -3.33 10.63 -8.21
CA ILE A 35 -2.50 10.45 -7.01
C ILE A 35 -1.03 10.26 -7.40
N SER A 36 -0.77 9.43 -8.41
CA SER A 36 0.59 9.14 -8.91
C SER A 36 1.16 10.20 -9.86
N SER A 37 0.30 11.06 -10.41
CA SER A 37 0.66 12.07 -11.39
C SER A 37 -0.25 13.29 -11.27
N PRO A 38 -0.18 14.03 -10.15
CA PRO A 38 -1.13 15.11 -9.83
C PRO A 38 -0.99 16.32 -10.76
N PHE A 39 0.14 16.46 -11.43
CA PHE A 39 0.42 17.56 -12.37
C PHE A 39 -0.01 17.25 -13.81
N ASN A 40 -0.72 16.14 -14.06
CA ASN A 40 -1.24 15.80 -15.38
C ASN A 40 -2.76 15.99 -15.42
N GLU A 41 -3.17 16.99 -16.20
CA GLU A 41 -4.57 17.38 -16.36
C GLU A 41 -5.48 16.27 -16.86
N GLU A 42 -4.98 15.41 -17.75
CA GLU A 42 -5.77 14.29 -18.26
C GLU A 42 -6.24 13.36 -17.13
N PHE A 43 -5.45 13.21 -16.07
CA PHE A 43 -5.77 12.29 -14.98
C PHE A 43 -6.80 12.85 -14.01
N PHE A 44 -6.70 14.13 -13.65
CA PHE A 44 -7.68 14.71 -12.73
C PHE A 44 -9.00 15.13 -13.42
N GLN A 45 -8.99 15.35 -14.74
CA GLN A 45 -10.22 15.48 -15.52
C GLN A 45 -11.04 14.18 -15.51
N LYS A 46 -10.35 13.04 -15.68
CA LYS A 46 -10.95 11.69 -15.68
C LYS A 46 -11.33 11.17 -14.30
N ALA A 47 -10.91 11.83 -13.22
CA ALA A 47 -11.25 11.43 -11.87
C ALA A 47 -12.70 11.78 -11.56
N THR A 48 -13.61 10.80 -11.57
CA THR A 48 -15.05 11.02 -11.32
C THR A 48 -15.40 11.13 -9.83
N SER A 49 -14.56 10.59 -8.95
CA SER A 49 -14.68 10.60 -7.49
C SER A 49 -14.26 11.92 -6.84
N LEU A 50 -13.68 12.84 -7.63
CA LEU A 50 -13.32 14.18 -7.17
C LEU A 50 -14.47 15.16 -7.41
N SER A 51 -14.78 15.94 -6.37
CA SER A 51 -15.66 17.10 -6.47
C SER A 51 -15.05 18.19 -7.35
N ILE A 52 -15.88 19.14 -7.79
CA ILE A 52 -15.44 20.28 -8.61
C ILE A 52 -14.32 21.06 -7.91
N VAL A 53 -14.48 21.35 -6.61
CA VAL A 53 -13.50 22.06 -5.79
C VAL A 53 -12.17 21.31 -5.71
N GLU A 54 -12.20 19.97 -5.60
CA GLU A 54 -10.97 19.17 -5.59
C GLU A 54 -10.26 19.18 -6.95
N LYS A 55 -11.00 19.25 -8.06
CA LYS A 55 -10.42 19.42 -9.40
C LYS A 55 -9.81 20.79 -9.58
N GLU A 56 -10.45 21.85 -9.09
CA GLU A 56 -9.89 23.21 -9.07
C GLU A 56 -8.57 23.27 -8.29
N ASN A 57 -8.52 22.64 -7.11
CA ASN A 57 -7.30 22.53 -6.33
C ASN A 57 -6.19 21.76 -7.06
N LEU A 58 -6.52 20.73 -7.84
CA LEU A 58 -5.52 20.03 -8.68
C LEU A 58 -5.05 20.89 -9.85
N ILE A 59 -5.92 21.74 -10.41
CA ILE A 59 -5.53 22.72 -11.43
C ILE A 59 -4.55 23.74 -10.83
N GLU A 60 -4.86 24.27 -9.65
CA GLU A 60 -3.97 25.19 -8.92
C GLU A 60 -2.61 24.52 -8.62
N LEU A 61 -2.64 23.32 -8.04
CA LEU A 61 -1.43 22.52 -7.79
C LEU A 61 -0.62 22.28 -9.07
N SER A 62 -1.29 22.04 -10.20
CA SER A 62 -0.63 21.80 -11.48
C SER A 62 0.14 23.02 -12.02
N CYS A 63 -0.28 24.22 -11.61
CA CYS A 63 0.36 25.49 -11.95
C CYS A 63 1.59 25.78 -11.07
N ASP A 64 1.70 25.12 -9.91
CA ASP A 64 2.85 25.31 -9.01
C ASP A 64 4.08 24.53 -9.51
N THR A 65 5.01 25.29 -10.12
CA THR A 65 6.27 24.74 -10.63
C THR A 65 7.24 24.29 -9.54
N THR A 66 7.15 24.88 -8.34
CA THR A 66 7.98 24.53 -7.17
C THR A 66 7.57 23.16 -6.66
N LEU A 67 6.29 22.96 -6.38
CA LEU A 67 5.73 21.68 -5.94
C LEU A 67 5.92 20.59 -7.00
N LYS A 68 5.76 20.93 -8.29
CA LYS A 68 6.06 20.01 -9.41
C LYS A 68 7.51 19.54 -9.40
N SER A 69 8.40 20.44 -9.04
CA SER A 69 9.82 20.13 -8.95
C SER A 69 10.14 19.30 -7.70
N GLU A 70 9.53 19.58 -6.56
CA GLU A 70 9.67 18.80 -5.33
C GLU A 70 9.14 17.38 -5.48
N PHE A 71 8.00 17.22 -6.15
CA PHE A 71 7.38 15.92 -6.42
C PHE A 71 8.36 14.92 -7.05
N LYS A 72 9.20 15.37 -7.99
CA LYS A 72 10.21 14.53 -8.66
C LYS A 72 11.33 14.05 -7.74
N ARG A 73 11.51 14.70 -6.58
CA ARG A 73 12.60 14.45 -5.62
C ARG A 73 12.13 13.65 -4.40
N LYS A 74 10.83 13.62 -4.14
CA LYS A 74 10.23 13.04 -2.95
C LYS A 74 9.57 11.69 -3.27
N GLN A 75 9.47 10.84 -2.26
CA GLN A 75 8.59 9.68 -2.35
C GLN A 75 7.13 10.15 -2.39
N LEU A 76 6.29 9.37 -3.07
CA LEU A 76 4.90 9.72 -3.34
C LEU A 76 4.10 10.04 -2.07
N ILE A 77 4.21 9.20 -1.05
CA ILE A 77 3.50 9.40 0.22
C ILE A 77 3.99 10.65 0.95
N ASN A 78 5.30 10.90 0.95
CA ASN A 78 5.88 12.06 1.65
C ASN A 78 5.44 13.37 0.97
N PHE A 79 5.35 13.40 -0.36
CA PHE A 79 4.84 14.55 -1.07
C PHE A 79 3.41 14.92 -0.62
N TRP A 80 2.50 13.94 -0.58
CA TRP A 80 1.12 14.18 -0.15
C TRP A 80 1.01 14.57 1.32
N VAL A 81 1.90 14.06 2.18
CA VAL A 81 1.97 14.47 3.59
C VAL A 81 2.43 15.93 3.72
N ASP A 82 3.45 16.33 2.96
CA ASP A 82 4.03 17.68 3.05
C ASP A 82 3.03 18.77 2.64
N ILE A 83 2.25 18.52 1.57
CA ILE A 83 1.30 19.50 1.04
C ILE A 83 -0.09 19.43 1.72
N ARG A 84 -0.26 18.56 2.72
CA ARG A 84 -1.56 18.33 3.38
C ARG A 84 -2.15 19.60 4.00
N ASN A 85 -1.32 20.50 4.51
CA ASN A 85 -1.80 21.74 5.12
C ASN A 85 -2.47 22.68 4.10
N GLU A 86 -2.00 22.66 2.85
CA GLU A 86 -2.52 23.50 1.76
C GLU A 86 -3.65 22.79 0.99
N TYR A 87 -3.52 21.46 0.81
CA TYR A 87 -4.44 20.65 0.02
C TYR A 87 -5.02 19.48 0.82
N GLU A 88 -5.66 19.75 1.96
CA GLU A 88 -6.07 18.75 2.95
C GLU A 88 -6.90 17.61 2.34
N ARG A 89 -8.01 17.93 1.67
CA ARG A 89 -8.93 16.91 1.13
C ARG A 89 -8.28 15.99 0.09
N LEU A 90 -7.45 16.57 -0.79
CA LEU A 90 -6.72 15.80 -1.80
C LEU A 90 -5.68 14.90 -1.16
N SER A 91 -4.93 15.47 -0.21
CA SER A 91 -3.86 14.77 0.48
C SER A 91 -4.40 13.62 1.32
N ASP A 92 -5.52 13.81 2.03
CA ASP A 92 -6.16 12.75 2.80
C ASP A 92 -6.60 11.57 1.91
N LYS A 93 -7.25 11.85 0.78
CA LYS A 93 -7.63 10.82 -0.21
C LYS A 93 -6.41 10.09 -0.77
N ALA A 94 -5.35 10.83 -1.10
CA ALA A 94 -4.12 10.27 -1.62
C ALA A 94 -3.43 9.37 -0.57
N ILE A 95 -3.32 9.84 0.67
CA ILE A 95 -2.70 9.12 1.78
C ILE A 95 -3.51 7.86 2.09
N GLU A 96 -4.84 7.93 2.18
CA GLU A 96 -5.70 6.77 2.44
C GLU A 96 -5.53 5.68 1.36
N PHE A 97 -5.49 6.08 0.09
CA PHE A 97 -5.25 5.17 -1.02
C PHE A 97 -3.85 4.54 -0.97
N LEU A 98 -2.82 5.30 -0.60
CA LEU A 98 -1.45 4.79 -0.53
C LEU A 98 -1.22 3.89 0.70
N LEU A 99 -1.87 4.17 1.82
CA LEU A 99 -1.78 3.37 3.05
C LEU A 99 -2.50 2.02 2.95
N SER A 100 -3.57 1.94 2.15
CA SER A 100 -4.26 0.66 1.94
C SER A 100 -3.33 -0.39 1.31
N PHE A 101 -2.36 0.02 0.48
CA PHE A 101 -1.33 -0.88 -0.04
C PHE A 101 -0.29 -1.33 1.01
N THR A 102 0.17 -0.43 1.89
CA THR A 102 1.14 -0.81 2.94
C THR A 102 0.51 -1.74 3.98
N SER A 103 -0.78 -1.59 4.25
CA SER A 103 -1.50 -2.47 5.17
C SER A 103 -1.53 -3.92 4.69
N THR A 104 -1.67 -4.17 3.39
CA THR A 104 -1.67 -5.55 2.85
C THR A 104 -0.30 -6.18 2.99
N GLU A 105 0.76 -5.46 2.59
CA GLU A 105 2.15 -5.96 2.69
C GLU A 105 2.53 -6.23 4.15
N LEU A 106 2.11 -5.35 5.07
CA LEU A 106 2.27 -5.55 6.51
C LEU A 106 1.48 -6.74 7.03
N VAL A 107 0.25 -6.95 6.57
CA VAL A 107 -0.58 -8.11 6.95
C VAL A 107 0.04 -9.41 6.42
N GLU A 108 0.51 -9.44 5.18
CA GLU A 108 1.21 -10.60 4.61
C GLU A 108 2.50 -10.90 5.37
N ARG A 109 3.30 -9.87 5.68
CA ARG A 109 4.50 -9.99 6.50
C ARG A 109 4.16 -10.47 7.91
N ALA A 110 3.06 -10.01 8.49
CA ALA A 110 2.56 -10.45 9.79
C ALA A 110 2.16 -11.93 9.76
N PHE A 111 1.40 -12.36 8.76
CA PHE A 111 1.03 -13.76 8.59
C PHE A 111 2.25 -14.65 8.38
N PHE A 112 3.19 -14.23 7.53
CA PHE A 112 4.43 -14.97 7.29
C PHE A 112 5.24 -15.13 8.58
N SER A 113 5.49 -14.03 9.30
CA SER A 113 6.22 -14.06 10.57
C SER A 113 5.52 -14.90 11.62
N TYR A 114 4.18 -14.84 11.71
CA TYR A 114 3.40 -15.67 12.62
C TYR A 114 3.55 -17.17 12.33
N ILE A 115 3.42 -17.56 11.06
CA ILE A 115 3.61 -18.94 10.62
C ILE A 115 5.06 -19.40 10.88
N PHE A 116 6.04 -18.53 10.63
CA PHE A 116 7.45 -18.79 10.89
C PHE A 116 7.72 -19.05 12.39
N ILE A 117 7.23 -18.18 13.28
CA ILE A 117 7.37 -18.34 14.74
C ILE A 117 6.74 -19.66 15.19
N LYS A 118 5.52 -19.94 14.74
CA LYS A 118 4.76 -21.14 15.11
C LYS A 118 5.46 -22.44 14.66
N ASN A 119 5.93 -22.49 13.42
CA ASN A 119 6.49 -23.71 12.84
C ASN A 119 7.97 -23.95 13.23
N LYS A 120 8.80 -22.90 13.25
CA LYS A 120 10.25 -23.05 13.49
C LYS A 120 10.59 -23.27 14.96
N TYR A 121 9.85 -22.66 15.88
CA TYR A 121 10.13 -22.72 17.32
C TYR A 121 9.29 -23.74 18.11
N ARG A 122 8.63 -24.70 17.43
CA ARG A 122 7.85 -25.79 18.05
C ARG A 122 6.97 -25.34 19.23
N ASN A 123 6.13 -24.33 19.02
CA ASN A 123 5.17 -23.80 20.01
C ASN A 123 5.76 -23.28 21.34
N LYS A 124 7.08 -23.06 21.47
CA LYS A 124 7.68 -22.54 22.72
C LYS A 124 7.57 -21.02 22.89
N LEU A 125 7.31 -20.28 21.81
CA LEU A 125 7.22 -18.82 21.79
C LEU A 125 5.76 -18.38 21.69
N ASN A 126 5.42 -17.29 22.36
CA ASN A 126 4.09 -16.73 22.34
C ASN A 126 3.95 -15.80 21.14
N ALA A 127 3.26 -16.28 20.11
CA ALA A 127 3.28 -15.64 18.80
C ALA A 127 2.81 -14.17 18.82
N ALA A 128 1.90 -13.76 19.71
CA ALA A 128 1.38 -12.39 19.72
C ALA A 128 2.42 -11.31 20.11
N PRO A 129 3.11 -11.37 21.28
CA PRO A 129 4.16 -10.41 21.61
C PRO A 129 5.38 -10.49 20.69
N ASP A 130 5.76 -11.68 20.25
CA ASP A 130 6.94 -11.88 19.39
C ASP A 130 6.72 -11.36 17.96
N LEU A 131 5.48 -11.44 17.45
CA LEU A 131 5.11 -10.90 16.15
C LEU A 131 5.31 -9.38 16.08
N ARG A 132 5.07 -8.67 17.19
CA ARG A 132 5.27 -7.21 17.27
C ARG A 132 6.74 -6.83 17.07
N LEU A 133 7.66 -7.68 17.52
CA LEU A 133 9.10 -7.50 17.34
C LEU A 133 9.52 -7.74 15.88
N TYR A 134 8.91 -8.72 15.22
CA TYR A 134 9.14 -9.06 13.80
C TYR A 134 8.54 -8.05 12.82
N LEU A 135 7.48 -7.34 13.23
CA LEU A 135 6.83 -6.32 12.39
C LEU A 135 7.35 -4.91 12.62
N ALA A 136 8.16 -4.70 13.65
CA ALA A 136 8.77 -3.40 13.92
C ALA A 136 9.68 -2.99 12.75
N SER A 137 9.46 -1.78 12.23
CA SER A 137 10.31 -1.18 11.20
C SER A 137 11.63 -0.64 11.74
N PHE A 138 11.82 -0.71 13.06
CA PHE A 138 12.99 -0.24 13.78
C PHE A 138 13.62 -1.38 14.59
N GLU A 139 14.93 -1.33 14.77
CA GLU A 139 15.64 -2.38 15.50
C GLU A 139 15.27 -2.33 17.00
N PRO A 140 14.68 -3.40 17.55
CA PRO A 140 14.26 -3.42 18.94
C PRO A 140 15.48 -3.41 19.86
N ASN A 141 15.48 -2.55 20.89
CA ASN A 141 16.57 -2.52 21.87
C ASN A 141 16.48 -3.73 22.83
N ILE A 142 17.07 -4.85 22.41
CA ILE A 142 17.02 -6.13 23.13
C ILE A 142 17.58 -6.00 24.55
N LYS A 143 18.66 -5.23 24.74
CA LYS A 143 19.26 -4.99 26.06
C LYS A 143 18.26 -4.35 27.03
N LYS A 144 17.54 -3.33 26.58
CA LYS A 144 16.50 -2.67 27.39
C LYS A 144 15.35 -3.63 27.71
N LEU A 145 14.94 -4.47 26.76
CA LEU A 145 13.84 -5.43 26.94
C LEU A 145 14.20 -6.56 27.92
N CYS A 146 15.44 -7.05 27.90
CA CYS A 146 15.91 -8.07 28.84
C CYS A 146 15.96 -7.55 30.29
N ASN A 147 16.16 -6.24 30.48
CA ASN A 147 16.25 -5.61 31.80
C ASN A 147 14.87 -5.21 32.38
N LEU A 148 13.78 -5.37 31.63
CA LEU A 148 12.40 -5.08 32.07
C LEU A 148 11.68 -6.32 32.65
N LYS A 149 12.39 -7.45 32.77
CA LYS A 149 11.89 -8.68 33.38
C LYS A 149 12.16 -8.75 34.87
#